data_AF-H0FTY0-F1
#
_entry.id   AF-H0FTY0-F1
#
_cell.length_a   1.000
_cell.length_b   1.000
_cell.length_c   1.000
_cell.angle_alpha   90.00
_cell.angle_beta   90.00
_cell.angle_gamma   90.00
#
_symmetry.space_group_name_H-M   'P 1'
#
loop_
_entity.id
_entity.type
_entity.pdbx_description
1 polymer ?
#
loop_
_entity_poly.entity_id
_entity_poly.type
_entity_poly.pdbx_seq_one_letter_code
_entity_poly.pdbx_strand_id
1 'polypeptide(L)'
;MTPKKYQSGETDHSGRISKIGDGSVRTALYEAANVILTRPVKGSDLKGWALAVARRAGPKKARVALARKLAVVLHCLLRDRTNFIAHKAAPALAA
;
A
#
# COMPACT_ATOMS: atom_id res chain seq x y z
N MET A 1 -6.48 -4.46 9.13
CA MET A 1 -5.78 -3.17 8.90
C MET A 1 -6.76 -2.17 8.30
N THR A 2 -7.65 -1.62 9.11
CA THR A 2 -8.77 -0.80 8.62
C THR A 2 -8.38 0.68 8.66
N PRO A 3 -8.60 1.48 7.61
CA PRO A 3 -8.41 2.92 7.71
C PRO A 3 -9.41 3.49 8.72
N LYS A 4 -8.99 4.49 9.51
CA LYS A 4 -9.93 5.31 10.27
C LYS A 4 -10.76 6.08 9.25
N LYS A 5 -12.05 5.78 9.14
CA LYS A 5 -12.96 6.48 8.23
C LYS A 5 -13.63 7.62 8.99
N TYR A 6 -13.62 8.83 8.41
CA TYR A 6 -14.45 9.94 8.84
C TYR A 6 -15.43 10.23 7.72
N GLN A 7 -16.72 9.99 7.98
CA GLN A 7 -17.79 10.14 7.00
C GLN A 7 -18.94 10.94 7.64
N SER A 8 -19.32 12.06 7.04
CA SER A 8 -20.40 12.95 7.51
C SER A 8 -21.30 13.36 6.35
N GLY A 9 -21.95 12.40 5.69
CA GLY A 9 -22.90 12.64 4.58
C GLY A 9 -22.27 13.20 3.28
N GLU A 10 -21.65 14.38 3.37
CA GLU A 10 -21.06 15.15 2.26
C GLU A 10 -19.54 14.92 2.11
N THR A 11 -18.87 14.42 3.15
CA THR A 11 -17.41 14.24 3.17
C THR A 11 -17.05 12.79 3.52
N ASP A 12 -16.21 12.15 2.71
CA ASP A 12 -15.57 10.86 3.00
C ASP A 12 -14.05 11.01 3.02
N HIS A 13 -13.48 11.04 4.23
CA HIS A 13 -12.03 11.04 4.42
C HIS A 13 -11.54 9.71 5.01
N SER A 14 -10.72 9.02 4.21
CA SER A 14 -9.90 7.91 4.69
C SER A 14 -8.66 8.43 5.42
N GLY A 15 -8.66 8.30 6.75
CA GLY A 15 -7.57 8.70 7.64
C GLY A 15 -6.50 7.62 7.84
N ARG A 16 -5.73 7.78 8.93
CA ARG A 16 -4.62 6.87 9.30
C ARG A 16 -5.13 5.44 9.52
N ILE A 17 -4.23 4.47 9.41
CA ILE A 17 -4.52 3.07 9.80
C ILE A 17 -5.03 3.07 11.25
N SER A 18 -6.23 2.55 11.46
CA SER A 18 -6.78 2.38 12.81
C SER A 18 -5.91 1.41 13.62
N LYS A 19 -5.88 1.59 14.93
CA LYS A 19 -5.20 0.66 15.84
C LYS A 19 -5.93 -0.69 16.01
N ILE A 20 -7.05 -0.88 15.31
CA ILE A 20 -7.91 -2.07 15.37
C ILE A 20 -7.27 -3.21 14.55
N GLY A 21 -7.31 -4.43 15.11
CA GLY A 21 -6.71 -5.65 14.56
C GLY A 21 -5.30 -5.94 15.09
N ASP A 22 -4.64 -6.95 14.52
CA ASP A 22 -3.33 -7.42 14.96
C ASP A 22 -2.22 -6.36 14.79
N GLY A 23 -1.51 -6.09 15.89
CA GLY A 23 -0.37 -5.18 15.93
C GLY A 23 0.85 -5.74 15.19
N SER A 24 1.08 -7.05 15.24
CA SER A 24 2.23 -7.71 14.61
C SER A 24 2.21 -7.53 13.09
N VAL A 25 1.05 -7.74 12.47
CA VAL A 25 0.83 -7.54 11.03
C VAL A 25 1.11 -6.09 10.63
N ARG A 26 0.71 -5.12 11.47
CA ARG A 26 0.96 -3.70 11.20
C ARG A 26 2.46 -3.39 11.22
N THR A 27 3.18 -3.93 12.19
CA THR A 27 4.63 -3.76 12.31
C THR A 27 5.34 -4.39 11.12
N ALA A 28 5.02 -5.64 10.77
CA ALA A 28 5.61 -6.36 9.65
C ALA A 28 5.42 -5.60 8.32
N LEU A 29 4.22 -5.07 8.06
CA LEU A 29 3.95 -4.29 6.85
C LEU A 29 4.70 -2.96 6.81
N TYR A 30 4.91 -2.32 7.96
CA TYR A 30 5.68 -1.09 8.05
C TYR A 30 7.18 -1.35 7.80
N GLU A 31 7.72 -2.43 8.38
CA GLU A 31 9.10 -2.87 8.14
C GLU A 31 9.31 -3.24 6.67
N ALA A 32 8.39 -3.99 6.07
CA ALA A 32 8.42 -4.31 4.64
C ALA A 32 8.41 -3.05 3.77
N ALA A 33 7.54 -2.08 4.08
CA ALA A 33 7.51 -0.79 3.40
C ALA A 33 8.83 -0.01 3.55
N ASN A 34 9.47 -0.08 4.71
CA ASN A 34 10.78 0.53 4.92
C ASN A 34 11.84 -0.14 4.04
N VAL A 35 11.90 -1.47 4.00
CA VAL A 35 12.85 -2.23 3.16
C VAL A 35 12.67 -1.92 1.67
N ILE A 36 11.43 -1.84 1.18
CA ILE A 36 11.14 -1.52 -0.22
C ILE A 36 11.65 -0.13 -0.62
N LEU A 37 11.55 0.85 0.30
CA LEU A 37 12.00 2.21 0.07
C LEU A 37 13.52 2.39 0.22
N THR A 38 14.17 1.60 1.08
CA THR A 38 15.60 1.77 1.37
C THR A 38 16.50 0.86 0.55
N ARG A 39 16.07 -0.36 0.18
CA ARG A 39 16.88 -1.27 -0.63
C ARG A 39 16.73 -1.02 -2.13
N PRO A 40 17.78 -1.30 -2.93
CA PRO A 40 17.70 -1.34 -4.39
C PRO A 40 16.96 -2.60 -4.87
N VAL A 41 15.66 -2.70 -4.54
CA VAL A 41 14.76 -3.65 -5.17
C VAL A 41 14.50 -3.18 -6.60
N LYS A 42 14.56 -4.10 -7.59
CA LYS A 42 14.19 -3.84 -9.00
C LYS A 42 12.86 -3.10 -9.03
N GLY A 43 12.82 -1.98 -9.76
CA GLY A 43 11.73 -1.00 -9.72
C GLY A 43 10.37 -1.63 -9.99
N SER A 44 9.53 -1.70 -8.96
CA SER A 44 8.12 -2.01 -9.09
C SER A 44 7.30 -0.73 -9.14
N ASP A 45 6.11 -0.79 -9.73
CA ASP A 45 5.17 0.34 -9.76
C ASP A 45 4.83 0.82 -8.34
N LEU A 46 4.80 -0.10 -7.37
CA LEU A 46 4.60 0.22 -5.96
C LEU A 46 5.75 1.07 -5.40
N LYS A 47 7.00 0.75 -5.73
CA LYS A 47 8.16 1.55 -5.32
C LYS A 47 8.14 2.92 -5.99
N GLY A 48 7.87 2.99 -7.29
CA GLY A 48 7.74 4.26 -8.01
C GLY A 48 6.64 5.15 -7.44
N TRP A 49 5.46 4.59 -7.19
CA TRP A 49 4.35 5.28 -6.54
C TRP A 49 4.72 5.76 -5.13
N ALA A 50 5.36 4.92 -4.32
CA ALA A 50 5.74 5.29 -2.95
C ALA A 50 6.80 6.40 -2.91
N LEU A 51 7.74 6.43 -3.86
CA LEU A 51 8.70 7.52 -4.02
C LEU A 51 8.00 8.83 -4.40
N ALA A 52 7.00 8.78 -5.29
CA ALA A 52 6.21 9.96 -5.63
C ALA A 52 5.45 10.50 -4.41
N VAL A 53 4.90 9.62 -3.57
CA VAL A 53 4.27 9.99 -2.30
C VAL A 53 5.29 10.58 -1.32
N ALA A 54 6.50 10.02 -1.25
CA ALA A 54 7.58 10.54 -0.41
C ALA A 54 7.96 11.97 -0.80
N ARG A 55 8.03 12.26 -2.10
CA ARG A 55 8.29 13.61 -2.62
C ARG A 55 7.18 14.61 -2.28
N ARG A 56 5.91 14.20 -2.32
CA ARG A 56 4.76 15.08 -2.03
C ARG A 56 4.51 15.31 -0.54
N ALA A 57 4.62 14.26 0.27
CA ALA A 57 4.10 14.23 1.63
C ALA A 57 5.15 13.89 2.71
N GLY A 58 6.39 13.61 2.29
CA GLY A 58 7.48 13.22 3.16
C GLY A 58 7.59 11.70 3.39
N PRO A 59 8.79 11.22 3.78
CA PRO A 59 9.12 9.79 3.82
C PRO A 59 8.34 9.01 4.89
N LYS A 60 8.02 9.62 6.03
CA LYS A 60 7.22 8.98 7.09
C LYS A 60 5.80 8.65 6.60
N LYS A 61 5.16 9.59 5.89
CA LYS A 61 3.82 9.38 5.32
C LYS A 61 3.85 8.37 4.17
N ALA A 62 4.91 8.36 3.36
CA ALA A 62 5.10 7.38 2.30
C ALA A 62 5.21 5.93 2.81
N ARG A 63 5.96 5.68 3.89
CA ARG A 63 6.05 4.34 4.51
C ARG A 63 4.67 3.82 4.93
N VAL A 64 3.89 4.67 5.61
CA VAL A 64 2.53 4.32 6.05
C VAL A 64 1.59 4.07 4.87
N ALA A 65 1.67 4.91 3.83
CA ALA A 65 0.87 4.76 2.63
C ALA A 65 1.22 3.47 1.86
N LEU A 66 2.51 3.15 1.77
CA LEU A 66 3.01 1.93 1.15
C LEU A 66 2.58 0.69 1.93
N ALA A 67 2.72 0.67 3.26
CA ALA A 67 2.25 -0.42 4.10
C ALA A 67 0.75 -0.71 3.88
N ARG A 68 -0.09 0.35 3.81
CA ARG A 68 -1.51 0.20 3.50
C ARG A 68 -1.74 -0.41 2.12
N LYS A 69 -1.03 0.07 1.11
CA LYS A 69 -1.20 -0.43 -0.26
C LYS A 69 -0.75 -1.90 -0.38
N LEU A 70 0.33 -2.28 0.30
CA LEU A 70 0.79 -3.67 0.38
C LEU A 70 -0.25 -4.58 1.02
N ALA A 71 -0.89 -4.16 2.11
CA ALA A 71 -1.92 -4.97 2.76
C ALA A 71 -3.14 -5.22 1.85
N VAL A 72 -3.57 -4.20 1.11
CA VAL A 72 -4.68 -4.33 0.15
C VAL A 72 -4.29 -5.30 -0.97
N VAL A 73 -3.11 -5.12 -1.56
CA VAL A 73 -2.62 -6.00 -2.63
C VAL A 73 -2.51 -7.43 -2.13
N LEU A 74 -1.85 -7.67 -1.00
CA LEU A 74 -1.69 -8.99 -0.42
C LEU A 74 -3.05 -9.66 -0.15
N HIS A 75 -4.00 -8.92 0.40
CA HIS A 75 -5.34 -9.44 0.64
C HIS A 75 -6.05 -9.83 -0.67
N CYS A 76 -5.98 -8.99 -1.71
CA CYS A 76 -6.55 -9.33 -3.03
C CYS A 76 -5.88 -10.56 -3.64
N LEU A 77 -4.55 -10.66 -3.59
CA LEU A 77 -3.82 -11.83 -4.10
C LEU A 77 -4.23 -13.12 -3.37
N LEU A 78 -4.39 -13.06 -2.06
CA LEU A 78 -4.80 -14.22 -1.25
C LEU A 78 -6.26 -14.61 -1.53
N ARG A 79 -7.15 -13.62 -1.67
CA ARG A 79 -8.57 -13.83 -1.96
C ARG A 79 -8.79 -14.41 -3.35
N ASP A 80 -8.14 -13.82 -4.35
CA ASP A 80 -8.34 -14.13 -5.77
C ASP A 80 -7.37 -15.24 -6.25
N ARG A 81 -6.48 -15.73 -5.37
CA ARG A 81 -5.47 -16.78 -5.64
C ARG A 81 -4.56 -16.46 -6.83
N THR A 82 -4.28 -15.18 -7.04
CA THR A 82 -3.43 -14.68 -8.13
C THR A 82 -2.01 -14.38 -7.67
N ASN A 83 -1.07 -14.36 -8.61
CA ASN A 83 0.32 -13.99 -8.35
C ASN A 83 0.52 -12.47 -8.34
N PHE A 84 1.54 -12.00 -7.61
CA PHE A 84 1.92 -10.59 -7.60
C PHE A 84 2.54 -10.17 -8.94
N ILE A 85 2.03 -9.10 -9.55
CA ILE A 85 2.57 -8.51 -10.78
C ILE A 85 3.28 -7.20 -10.42
N ALA A 86 4.59 -7.14 -10.66
CA ALA A 86 5.45 -6.04 -10.20
C ALA A 86 5.30 -4.73 -10.99
N HIS A 87 4.93 -4.85 -12.26
CA HIS A 87 4.58 -3.76 -13.17
C HIS A 87 3.14 -3.99 -13.62
N LYS A 88 2.36 -2.94 -13.77
CA LYS A 88 1.02 -3.04 -14.33
C LYS A 88 1.17 -3.58 -15.76
N ALA A 89 0.84 -4.85 -15.96
CA ALA A 89 0.73 -5.39 -17.31
C ALA A 89 -0.30 -4.54 -18.06
N ALA A 90 0.06 -4.07 -19.25
CA ALA A 90 -0.93 -3.45 -20.13
C ALA A 90 -2.10 -4.43 -20.29
N PRO A 91 -3.36 -3.97 -20.28
CA PRO A 91 -4.47 -4.88 -20.53
C PRO A 91 -4.21 -5.54 -21.87
N ALA A 92 -4.11 -6.87 -21.87
CA ALA A 92 -4.10 -7.63 -23.11
C ALA A 92 -5.42 -7.28 -23.81
N LEU A 93 -5.31 -6.55 -24.92
CA LEU A 93 -6.43 -6.16 -25.76
C LEU A 93 -7.14 -7.46 -26.16
N ALA A 94 -8.29 -7.73 -25.54
CA ALA A 94 -9.17 -8.80 -25.99
C ALA A 94 -9.69 -8.39 -27.37
N ALA A 95 -9.22 -9.11 -28.39
CA ALA A 95 -9.75 -9.08 -29.75
C ALA A 95 -10.78 -10.19 -29.91
#